data_AF-A0A9D6QQR9-F1
#
_entry.id   AF-A0A9D6QQR9-F1
#
_cell.length_a   1.000
_cell.length_b   1.000
_cell.length_c   1.000
_cell.angle_alpha   90.00
_cell.angle_beta   90.00
_cell.angle_gamma   90.00
#
_symmetry.space_group_name_H-M   'P 1'
#
loop_
_entity.id
_entity.type
_entity.pdbx_description
1 polymer ?
#
loop_
_entity_poly.entity_id
_entity_poly.type
_entity_poly.pdbx_seq_one_letter_code
_entity_poly.pdbx_strand_id
1 'polypeptide(L)'
;MKLKVIVDERAYSVDVPPAMLQQAEDFFTKMDRDMDRGWQMGPEFIESPDQMQRCQIAANKLLTSISSTNETMVLLMAGYILKRLPGVTGVDIDTAGEMLHTEMIFDDQAQPATASPKTQAPVAAAAPLKNKLNKLEAMEQAGKDVTKVY
;
A
#
# COMPACT_ATOMS: atom_id res chain seq x y z
N MET A 1 5.95 8.20 -17.60
CA MET A 1 5.53 8.16 -16.17
C MET A 1 5.75 6.73 -15.68
N LYS A 2 6.02 6.50 -14.40
CA LYS A 2 6.32 5.16 -13.90
C LYS A 2 5.33 4.74 -12.82
N LEU A 3 4.86 3.51 -12.90
CA LEU A 3 4.07 2.87 -11.86
C LEU A 3 4.86 1.68 -11.30
N LYS A 4 5.08 1.66 -9.99
CA LYS A 4 5.63 0.50 -9.29
C LYS A 4 4.51 -0.50 -9.00
N VAL A 5 4.66 -1.74 -9.41
CA VAL A 5 3.68 -2.81 -9.17
C VAL A 5 4.33 -3.83 -8.24
N ILE A 6 3.75 -4.04 -7.07
CA ILE A 6 4.22 -5.02 -6.09
C ILE A 6 3.25 -6.20 -6.13
N VAL A 7 3.80 -7.40 -6.27
CA VAL A 7 3.08 -8.67 -6.29
C VAL A 7 3.86 -9.65 -5.44
N ASP A 8 3.27 -10.13 -4.34
CA ASP A 8 3.96 -10.89 -3.30
C ASP A 8 5.25 -10.16 -2.84
N GLU A 9 6.42 -10.77 -2.99
CA GLU A 9 7.73 -10.20 -2.64
C GLU A 9 8.45 -9.52 -3.82
N ARG A 10 7.78 -9.37 -4.97
CA ARG A 10 8.39 -8.86 -6.21
C ARG A 10 7.85 -7.49 -6.57
N ALA A 11 8.76 -6.58 -6.89
CA ALA A 11 8.42 -5.26 -7.42
C ALA A 11 8.81 -5.14 -8.89
N TYR A 12 7.86 -4.71 -9.70
CA TYR A 12 7.99 -4.42 -11.13
C TYR A 12 7.83 -2.91 -11.34
N SER A 13 8.47 -2.36 -12.36
CA SER A 13 8.28 -0.96 -12.75
C SER A 13 7.76 -0.92 -14.17
N VAL A 14 6.56 -0.37 -14.35
CA VAL A 14 5.95 -0.18 -15.65
C VAL A 14 6.18 1.27 -16.08
N ASP A 15 6.94 1.48 -17.15
CA ASP A 15 7.11 2.81 -17.74
C ASP A 15 6.01 3.03 -18.78
N VAL A 16 5.10 3.96 -18.46
CA VAL A 16 3.96 4.33 -19.30
C VAL A 16 4.32 5.61 -20.06
N PRO A 17 4.41 5.56 -21.41
CA PRO A 17 4.66 6.74 -22.21
C PRO A 17 3.53 7.77 -22.07
N PRO A 18 3.82 9.07 -21.88
CA PRO A 18 2.78 10.10 -21.75
C PRO A 18 1.84 10.18 -22.97
N ALA A 19 2.37 9.96 -24.18
CA ALA A 19 1.57 9.93 -25.40
C ALA A 19 0.50 8.83 -25.36
N MET A 20 0.84 7.67 -24.78
CA MET A 20 -0.10 6.55 -24.64
C MET A 20 -1.29 6.93 -23.74
N LEU A 21 -1.05 7.66 -22.64
CA LEU A 21 -2.11 8.11 -21.74
C LEU A 21 -3.13 9.01 -22.44
N GLN A 22 -2.68 9.81 -23.40
CA GLN A 22 -3.55 10.67 -24.20
C GLN A 22 -4.32 9.85 -25.25
N GLN A 23 -3.63 8.94 -25.93
CA GLN A 23 -4.22 8.10 -26.98
C GLN A 23 -5.21 7.06 -26.44
N ALA A 24 -5.06 6.63 -25.19
CA ALA A 24 -5.89 5.62 -24.56
C ALA A 24 -7.10 6.18 -23.81
N GLU A 25 -7.38 7.49 -23.87
CA GLU A 25 -8.51 8.10 -23.13
C GLU A 25 -9.86 7.49 -23.51
N ASP A 26 -10.09 7.18 -24.79
CA ASP A 26 -11.31 6.51 -25.23
C ASP A 26 -11.46 5.11 -24.62
N PHE A 27 -10.35 4.38 -24.52
CA PHE A 27 -10.32 3.07 -23.87
C PHE A 27 -10.60 3.20 -22.37
N PHE A 28 -10.00 4.17 -21.68
CA PHE A 28 -10.26 4.44 -20.27
C PHE A 28 -11.71 4.81 -20.00
N THR A 29 -12.27 5.68 -20.83
CA THR A 29 -13.69 6.08 -20.75
C THR A 29 -14.64 4.91 -20.97
N LYS A 30 -14.32 4.02 -21.92
CA LYS A 30 -15.08 2.79 -22.11
C LYS A 30 -15.00 1.90 -20.88
N MET A 31 -13.82 1.73 -20.31
CA MET A 31 -13.63 0.90 -19.12
C MET A 31 -14.38 1.46 -17.91
N ASP A 32 -14.42 2.78 -17.74
CA ASP A 32 -15.24 3.44 -16.71
C ASP A 32 -16.73 3.10 -16.87
N ARG A 33 -17.26 3.22 -18.10
CA ARG A 33 -18.65 2.89 -18.40
C ARG A 33 -18.97 1.41 -18.21
N ASP A 34 -18.03 0.52 -18.52
CA ASP A 34 -18.19 -0.90 -18.28
C ASP A 34 -18.27 -1.19 -16.76
N MET A 35 -17.48 -0.48 -15.95
CA MET A 35 -17.52 -0.59 -14.48
C MET A 35 -18.76 0.07 -13.86
N ASP A 36 -19.35 1.10 -14.48
CA ASP A 36 -20.61 1.72 -14.05
C ASP A 36 -21.81 0.75 -14.04
N ARG A 37 -21.68 -0.41 -14.70
CA ARG A 37 -22.70 -1.47 -14.73
C ARG A 37 -22.62 -2.41 -13.52
N GLY A 38 -21.69 -2.12 -12.61
CA GLY A 38 -21.35 -2.94 -11.47
C GLY A 38 -20.27 -3.98 -11.78
N TRP A 39 -19.53 -4.36 -10.74
CA TRP A 39 -18.39 -5.27 -10.85
C TRP A 39 -18.33 -6.24 -9.68
N GLN A 40 -18.00 -7.50 -9.96
CA GLN A 40 -17.74 -8.51 -8.93
C GLN A 40 -16.31 -8.35 -8.43
N MET A 41 -16.14 -7.89 -7.19
CA MET A 41 -14.85 -7.72 -6.52
C MET A 41 -14.70 -8.78 -5.42
N GLY A 42 -14.23 -9.96 -5.82
CA GLY A 42 -14.19 -11.13 -4.93
C GLY A 42 -15.60 -11.64 -4.62
N PRO A 43 -15.97 -11.87 -3.35
CA PRO A 43 -17.32 -12.32 -2.99
C PRO A 43 -18.38 -11.22 -3.10
N GLU A 44 -17.98 -9.96 -3.13
CA GLU A 44 -18.88 -8.81 -3.13
C GLU A 44 -19.16 -8.30 -4.55
N PHE A 45 -20.41 -7.91 -4.81
CA PHE A 45 -20.80 -7.22 -6.04
C PHE A 45 -21.01 -5.74 -5.74
N ILE A 46 -20.23 -4.89 -6.39
CA ILE A 46 -20.31 -3.43 -6.23
C ILE A 46 -21.09 -2.86 -7.39
N GLU A 47 -22.26 -2.28 -7.14
CA GLU A 47 -23.13 -1.74 -8.21
C GLU A 47 -22.53 -0.54 -8.94
N SER A 48 -21.79 0.32 -8.24
CA SER A 48 -21.11 1.48 -8.82
C SER A 48 -19.76 1.67 -8.15
N PRO A 49 -18.69 1.08 -8.69
CA PRO A 49 -17.36 1.20 -8.12
C PRO A 49 -16.89 2.66 -8.10
N ASP A 50 -16.40 3.11 -6.95
CA ASP A 50 -15.76 4.42 -6.82
C ASP A 50 -14.39 4.45 -7.53
N GLN A 51 -13.75 5.62 -7.54
CA GLN A 51 -12.48 5.81 -8.22
C GLN A 51 -11.36 4.88 -7.70
N MET A 52 -11.30 4.65 -6.38
CA MET A 52 -10.32 3.76 -5.77
C MET A 52 -10.58 2.32 -6.19
N GLN A 53 -11.83 1.88 -6.10
CA GLN A 53 -12.26 0.54 -6.50
C GLN A 53 -12.01 0.29 -7.99
N ARG A 54 -12.27 1.26 -8.86
CA ARG A 54 -11.94 1.15 -10.30
C ARG A 54 -10.45 0.92 -10.53
N CYS A 55 -9.60 1.60 -9.76
CA CYS A 55 -8.15 1.37 -9.83
C CYS A 55 -7.77 -0.02 -9.29
N GLN A 56 -8.44 -0.54 -8.26
CA GLN A 56 -8.25 -1.92 -7.80
C GLN A 56 -8.66 -2.95 -8.87
N ILE A 57 -9.76 -2.71 -9.59
CA ILE A 57 -10.17 -3.54 -10.74
C ILE A 57 -9.11 -3.51 -11.83
N ALA A 58 -8.59 -2.32 -12.16
CA ALA A 58 -7.51 -2.18 -13.13
C ALA A 58 -6.22 -2.88 -12.67
N ALA A 59 -5.89 -2.83 -11.38
CA ALA A 59 -4.74 -3.53 -10.80
C ALA A 59 -4.89 -5.06 -10.89
N ASN A 60 -6.07 -5.60 -10.61
CA ASN A 60 -6.32 -7.03 -10.80
C ASN A 60 -6.21 -7.46 -12.29
N LYS A 61 -6.71 -6.63 -13.21
CA LYS A 61 -6.50 -6.85 -14.66
C LYS A 61 -5.04 -6.74 -15.07
N LEU A 62 -4.29 -5.83 -14.45
CA LEU A 62 -2.85 -5.67 -14.64
C LEU A 62 -2.10 -6.94 -14.20
N LEU A 63 -2.41 -7.49 -13.01
CA LEU A 63 -1.86 -8.76 -12.54
C LEU A 63 -2.09 -9.88 -13.57
N THR A 64 -3.33 -10.05 -14.02
CA THR A 64 -3.69 -11.07 -15.02
C THR A 64 -2.94 -10.86 -16.34
N SER A 65 -2.74 -9.61 -16.75
CA SER A 65 -2.02 -9.24 -17.97
C SER A 65 -0.52 -9.52 -17.86
N ILE A 66 0.08 -9.31 -16.69
CA ILE A 66 1.47 -9.70 -16.39
C ILE A 66 1.61 -11.21 -16.50
N SER A 67 0.72 -11.98 -15.84
CA SER A 67 0.75 -13.44 -15.90
C SER A 67 0.54 -14.00 -17.32
N SER A 68 -0.19 -13.27 -18.17
CA SER A 68 -0.46 -13.66 -19.56
C SER A 68 0.55 -13.05 -20.56
N THR A 69 1.58 -12.34 -20.10
CA THR A 69 2.57 -11.63 -20.94
C THR A 69 1.94 -10.69 -21.98
N ASN A 70 0.82 -10.05 -21.63
CA ASN A 70 0.16 -9.09 -22.51
C ASN A 70 0.66 -7.67 -22.23
N GLU A 71 1.80 -7.31 -22.83
CA GLU A 71 2.49 -6.03 -22.59
C GLU A 71 1.61 -4.81 -22.86
N THR A 72 0.83 -4.84 -23.94
CA THR A 72 -0.10 -3.76 -24.28
C THR A 72 -1.14 -3.55 -23.17
N MET A 73 -1.71 -4.63 -22.64
CA MET A 73 -2.69 -4.56 -21.57
C MET A 73 -2.06 -4.14 -20.24
N VAL A 74 -0.82 -4.57 -19.96
CA VAL A 74 -0.05 -4.08 -18.81
C VAL A 74 0.11 -2.56 -18.87
N LEU A 75 0.54 -2.04 -20.02
CA LEU A 75 0.72 -0.59 -20.21
C LEU A 75 -0.62 0.16 -20.11
N LEU A 76 -1.71 -0.38 -20.66
CA LEU A 76 -3.04 0.23 -20.58
C LEU A 76 -3.56 0.27 -19.14
N MET A 77 -3.43 -0.81 -18.37
CA MET A 77 -3.91 -0.86 -16.99
C MET A 77 -3.05 0.02 -16.07
N ALA A 78 -1.73 0.00 -16.23
CA ALA A 78 -0.84 0.89 -15.49
C ALA A 78 -1.15 2.36 -15.82
N GLY A 79 -1.39 2.66 -17.10
CA GLY A 79 -1.76 3.99 -17.54
C GLY A 79 -3.11 4.45 -17.01
N TYR A 80 -4.10 3.55 -16.94
CA TYR A 80 -5.40 3.85 -16.35
C TYR A 80 -5.28 4.26 -14.87
N ILE A 81 -4.51 3.50 -14.09
CA ILE A 81 -4.29 3.79 -12.66
C ILE A 81 -3.64 5.17 -12.50
N LEU A 82 -2.54 5.44 -13.23
CA LEU A 82 -1.85 6.74 -13.20
C LEU A 82 -2.75 7.90 -13.64
N LYS A 83 -3.68 7.66 -14.58
CA LYS A 83 -4.56 8.68 -15.14
C LYS A 83 -5.72 9.00 -14.21
N ARG A 84 -6.33 7.98 -13.60
CA ARG A 84 -7.51 8.14 -12.74
C ARG A 84 -7.12 8.48 -11.30
N LEU A 85 -5.95 8.07 -10.80
CA LEU A 85 -5.44 8.47 -9.48
C LEU A 85 -4.15 9.29 -9.62
N PRO A 86 -4.23 10.60 -9.84
CA PRO A 86 -3.04 11.44 -9.88
C PRO A 86 -2.31 11.42 -8.52
N GLY A 87 -0.99 11.26 -8.54
CA GLY A 87 -0.16 11.17 -7.32
C GLY A 87 0.15 9.75 -6.86
N VAL A 88 -0.49 8.74 -7.45
CA VAL A 88 -0.12 7.34 -7.24
C VAL A 88 1.26 7.05 -7.83
N THR A 89 2.13 6.40 -7.06
CA THR A 89 3.47 5.97 -7.48
C THR A 89 3.59 4.46 -7.57
N GLY A 90 2.69 3.73 -6.94
CA GLY A 90 2.62 2.29 -7.09
C GLY A 90 1.31 1.66 -6.66
N VAL A 91 1.25 0.34 -6.82
CA VAL A 91 0.15 -0.49 -6.38
C VAL A 91 0.71 -1.78 -5.79
N ASP A 92 0.19 -2.19 -4.65
CA ASP A 92 0.46 -3.46 -4.00
C ASP A 92 -0.75 -4.37 -4.21
N ILE A 93 -0.56 -5.43 -5.01
CA ILE A 93 -1.65 -6.28 -5.47
C ILE A 93 -1.75 -7.50 -4.56
N ASP A 94 -2.92 -7.65 -3.92
CA ASP A 94 -3.26 -8.87 -3.20
C ASP A 94 -3.45 -10.05 -4.18
N THR A 95 -2.63 -11.08 -4.00
CA THR A 95 -2.65 -12.32 -4.80
C THR A 95 -3.54 -13.39 -4.18
N ALA A 96 -4.06 -13.18 -2.97
CA ALA A 96 -4.96 -14.12 -2.28
C ALA A 96 -6.39 -14.12 -2.87
N GLY A 97 -6.66 -13.22 -3.82
CA GLY A 97 -7.94 -13.13 -4.53
C GLY A 97 -8.90 -12.10 -3.95
N GLU A 98 -8.47 -11.34 -2.95
CA GLU A 98 -9.26 -10.29 -2.31
C GLU A 98 -8.91 -8.95 -2.97
N MET A 99 -9.57 -8.66 -4.09
CA MET A 99 -9.32 -7.44 -4.88
C MET A 99 -9.39 -6.15 -4.04
N LEU A 100 -10.24 -6.12 -3.02
CA LEU A 100 -10.42 -4.98 -2.13
C LEU A 100 -9.21 -4.72 -1.21
N HIS A 101 -8.35 -5.72 -0.98
CA HIS A 101 -7.09 -5.57 -0.24
C HIS A 101 -5.95 -5.02 -1.10
N THR A 102 -6.16 -4.82 -2.41
CA THR A 102 -5.16 -4.17 -3.25
C THR A 102 -5.00 -2.71 -2.84
N GLU A 103 -3.78 -2.31 -2.49
CA GLU A 103 -3.48 -0.97 -1.96
C GLU A 103 -2.81 -0.09 -3.02
N MET A 104 -3.23 1.17 -3.08
CA MET A 104 -2.59 2.19 -3.92
C MET A 104 -1.55 2.94 -3.09
N ILE A 105 -0.32 3.02 -3.61
CA ILE A 105 0.81 3.68 -2.96
C ILE A 105 0.93 5.09 -3.51
N PHE A 106 0.87 6.09 -2.64
CA PHE A 106 1.06 7.50 -2.97
C PHE A 106 2.41 7.98 -2.43
N ASP A 107 3.07 8.89 -3.14
CA ASP A 107 4.31 9.50 -2.62
C ASP A 107 3.97 10.56 -1.56
N ASP A 108 4.02 10.16 -0.29
CA ASP A 108 4.19 11.08 0.83
C ASP A 108 5.40 10.58 1.63
N GLN A 109 6.60 10.93 1.17
CA GLN A 109 7.89 10.64 1.82
C GLN A 109 8.11 9.17 2.25
N ALA A 110 8.81 8.40 1.39
CA ALA A 110 9.56 7.18 1.70
C ALA A 110 9.37 6.56 3.12
N GLN A 111 8.62 5.47 3.21
CA GLN A 111 8.79 4.49 4.29
C GLN A 111 9.28 3.15 3.71
N PRO A 112 10.43 2.64 4.20
CA PRO A 112 11.05 1.42 3.68
C PRO A 112 10.28 0.20 4.18
N ALA A 113 9.98 -0.71 3.24
CA ALA A 113 9.81 -2.15 3.43
C ALA A 113 9.41 -2.59 4.86
N THR A 114 8.14 -2.46 5.21
CA THR A 114 7.55 -3.37 6.22
C THR A 114 7.11 -4.63 5.51
N ALA A 115 8.08 -5.51 5.25
CA ALA A 115 7.80 -6.93 5.19
C ALA A 115 7.07 -7.28 6.49
N SER A 116 5.86 -7.82 6.36
CA SER A 116 5.03 -8.26 7.47
C SER A 116 5.82 -9.10 8.48
N PRO A 117 6.05 -8.63 9.72
CA PRO A 117 6.30 -9.53 10.82
C PRO A 117 4.92 -10.03 11.24
N LYS A 118 4.58 -11.26 10.85
CA LYS A 118 3.67 -12.04 11.69
C LYS A 118 4.22 -11.97 13.12
N THR A 119 3.34 -11.71 14.08
CA THR A 119 3.52 -11.70 15.55
C THR A 119 3.81 -10.33 16.19
N GLN A 120 2.77 -9.75 16.83
CA GLN A 120 2.69 -9.40 18.27
C GLN A 120 1.82 -8.16 18.50
N ALA A 121 0.70 -8.35 19.20
CA ALA A 121 0.09 -7.28 19.98
C ALA A 121 1.08 -6.79 21.06
N PRO A 122 1.05 -5.50 21.41
CA PRO A 122 0.42 -5.18 22.68
C PRO A 122 -0.50 -3.95 22.61
N VAL A 123 -1.55 -4.05 23.42
CA VAL A 123 -2.52 -3.00 23.72
C VAL A 123 -1.88 -1.79 24.39
N ALA A 124 -2.30 -0.61 23.94
CA ALA A 124 -1.99 0.69 24.53
C ALA A 124 -2.72 0.90 25.87
N ALA A 125 -2.10 1.63 26.80
CA ALA A 125 -2.83 2.45 27.78
C ALA A 125 -1.98 3.60 28.36
N ALA A 126 -2.42 4.81 28.03
CA ALA A 126 -2.51 6.03 28.86
C ALA A 126 -1.25 6.86 29.23
N ALA A 127 -1.29 8.12 28.77
CA ALA A 127 -0.53 9.33 29.19
C ALA A 127 -0.95 9.81 30.63
N PRO A 128 -0.43 10.93 31.26
CA PRO A 128 0.13 12.16 30.67
C PRO A 128 1.28 12.91 31.44
N LEU A 129 1.69 14.06 30.86
CA LEU A 129 2.72 15.05 31.27
C LEU A 129 2.65 15.57 32.73
N LYS A 130 3.83 15.90 33.33
CA LYS A 130 4.24 17.26 33.84
C LYS A 130 5.46 17.25 34.79
N ASN A 131 6.25 18.33 34.70
CA ASN A 131 6.98 19.07 35.76
C ASN A 131 8.38 18.65 36.28
N LYS A 132 9.33 19.57 35.99
CA LYS A 132 10.27 20.29 36.88
C LYS A 132 11.42 19.55 37.61
N LEU A 133 12.63 19.96 37.21
CA LEU A 133 13.87 20.20 37.98
C LEU A 133 14.02 19.71 39.44
N ASN A 134 15.14 19.00 39.64
CA ASN A 134 16.16 19.08 40.71
C ASN A 134 15.73 19.18 42.18
N LYS A 135 16.23 18.21 42.98
CA LYS A 135 16.93 18.38 44.29
C LYS A 135 16.81 17.11 45.12
N LEU A 136 17.80 16.20 45.02
CA LEU A 136 18.14 15.19 46.04
C LEU A 136 19.47 14.51 45.65
N GLU A 137 20.50 15.26 45.26
CA GLU A 137 21.51 15.72 46.23
C GLU A 137 21.05 15.72 47.70
N ALA A 138 21.06 14.52 48.28
CA ALA A 138 21.31 14.22 49.68
C ALA A 138 21.70 12.73 49.72
N MET A 139 22.99 12.41 49.55
CA MET A 139 23.85 12.02 50.68
C MET A 139 23.14 11.09 51.66
N GLU A 140 23.36 9.79 51.52
CA GLU A 140 23.42 8.80 52.63
C GLU A 140 23.98 7.49 52.05
N GLN A 141 25.30 7.42 51.90
CA GLN A 141 26.20 6.68 52.80
C GLN A 141 26.10 5.14 52.71
N ALA A 142 27.07 4.59 51.99
CA ALA A 142 27.89 3.40 52.28
C ALA A 142 27.52 2.45 53.44
N GLY A 143 27.46 1.15 53.11
CA GLY A 143 27.71 0.02 54.02
C GLY A 143 27.48 -1.30 53.28
N LYS A 144 28.54 -1.94 52.74
CA LYS A 144 29.10 -3.26 53.16
C LYS A 144 28.09 -4.42 53.07
N ASP A 145 28.37 -5.57 52.47
CA ASP A 145 29.61 -6.35 52.51
C ASP A 145 29.57 -7.48 51.45
N VAL A 146 30.75 -8.02 51.14
CA VAL A 146 31.04 -9.04 50.14
C VAL A 146 31.40 -10.32 50.88
N THR A 147 30.71 -11.46 50.69
CA THR A 147 31.21 -12.83 51.01
C THR A 147 30.11 -13.83 50.67
N LYS A 148 30.21 -14.66 49.63
CA LYS A 148 31.00 -15.89 49.45
C LYS A 148 30.97 -16.86 50.65
N VAL A 149 30.59 -18.10 50.31
CA VAL A 149 30.71 -19.38 51.03
C VAL A 149 29.64 -19.68 52.09
N TYR A 150 28.66 -20.52 51.71
CA TYR A 150 28.46 -21.81 52.35
C TYR A 150 27.90 -22.81 51.33
#